data_AF-A0AAW7YSF4-F1
#
_entry.id   AF-A0AAW7YSF4-F1
#
_cell.length_a   1.000
_cell.length_b   1.000
_cell.length_c   1.000
_cell.angle_alpha   90.00
_cell.angle_beta   90.00
_cell.angle_gamma   90.00
#
_symmetry.space_group_name_H-M   'P 1'
#
loop_
_entity.id
_entity.type
_entity.pdbx_description
1 polymer ?
#
loop_
_entity_poly.entity_id
_entity_poly.type
_entity_poly.pdbx_seq_one_letter_code
_entity_poly.pdbx_strand_id
1 'polypeptide(L)'
;CQTEPPHFDRVICLNDYQWPLEPVIKAYKYGKQQYLAKPLSRLMLNHAKQQNSGLPEAFLPVPLHWLKQCRRGFNQSELLASSIAKQLNKP
;
A
#
# COMPACT_ATOMS: atom_id res chain seq x y z
N CYS A 1 -12.92 14.07 -10.78
CA CYS A 1 -13.26 12.67 -10.44
C CYS A 1 -14.76 12.37 -10.49
N GLN A 2 -15.65 13.22 -9.94
CA GLN A 2 -17.10 12.93 -9.98
C GLN A 2 -17.70 13.12 -11.38
N THR A 3 -17.16 14.06 -12.16
CA THR A 3 -17.59 14.34 -13.54
C THR A 3 -16.73 13.61 -14.57
N GLU A 4 -15.41 13.64 -14.37
CA GLU A 4 -14.45 12.88 -15.17
C GLU A 4 -13.63 11.96 -14.24
N PRO A 5 -13.91 10.65 -14.25
CA PRO A 5 -13.12 9.69 -13.49
C PRO A 5 -11.76 9.47 -14.15
N PRO A 6 -10.68 9.36 -13.37
CA PRO A 6 -9.38 9.01 -13.91
C PRO A 6 -9.40 7.60 -14.50
N HIS A 7 -8.64 7.37 -15.57
CA HIS A 7 -8.51 6.04 -16.16
C HIS A 7 -7.73 5.11 -15.22
N PHE A 8 -8.34 4.00 -14.83
CA PHE A 8 -7.69 2.88 -14.17
C PHE A 8 -8.39 1.57 -14.57
N ASP A 9 -7.64 0.48 -14.70
CA ASP A 9 -8.23 -0.82 -15.06
C ASP A 9 -8.98 -1.45 -13.87
N ARG A 10 -8.48 -1.23 -12.65
CA ARG A 10 -9.03 -1.78 -11.41
C ARG A 10 -8.51 -1.09 -10.16
N VAL A 11 -9.29 -1.19 -9.09
CA VAL A 11 -8.90 -0.85 -7.72
C VAL A 11 -9.05 -2.09 -6.86
N ILE A 12 -7.99 -2.44 -6.12
CA ILE A 12 -8.01 -3.54 -5.16
C ILE A 12 -7.95 -2.93 -3.76
N CYS A 13 -9.03 -3.08 -3.00
CA CYS A 13 -9.12 -2.62 -1.61
C CYS A 13 -9.05 -3.81 -0.67
N LEU A 14 -8.15 -3.74 0.33
CA LEU A 14 -8.01 -4.81 1.31
C LEU A 14 -9.11 -4.79 2.38
N ASN A 15 -9.58 -3.59 2.77
CA ASN A 15 -10.57 -3.39 3.83
C ASN A 15 -11.06 -1.93 3.86
N ASP A 16 -12.27 -1.69 4.37
CA ASP A 16 -12.91 -0.38 4.49
C ASP A 16 -12.36 0.49 5.65
N TYR A 17 -11.09 0.31 5.99
CA TYR A 17 -10.42 1.02 7.10
C TYR A 17 -11.17 0.86 8.45
N GLN A 18 -11.67 -0.33 8.70
CA GLN A 18 -12.35 -0.71 9.95
C GLN A 18 -11.58 -1.81 10.70
N TRP A 19 -12.05 -2.18 11.89
CA TRP A 19 -11.54 -3.33 12.62
C TRP A 19 -11.55 -4.60 11.74
N PRO A 20 -10.51 -5.45 11.79
CA PRO A 20 -9.35 -5.42 12.67
C PRO A 20 -8.15 -4.63 12.13
N LEU A 21 -8.20 -4.13 10.88
CA LEU A 21 -7.03 -3.52 10.24
C LEU A 21 -6.83 -2.05 10.57
N GLU A 22 -7.87 -1.33 10.94
CA GLU A 22 -7.78 0.09 11.34
C GLU A 22 -6.65 0.37 12.36
N PRO A 23 -6.56 -0.32 13.52
CA PRO A 23 -5.49 -0.05 14.48
C PRO A 23 -4.09 -0.35 13.91
N VAL A 24 -3.96 -1.39 13.09
CA VAL A 24 -2.68 -1.75 12.44
C VAL A 24 -2.26 -0.67 11.45
N ILE A 25 -3.19 -0.17 10.63
CA ILE A 25 -2.91 0.90 9.66
C ILE A 25 -2.59 2.21 10.40
N LYS A 26 -3.26 2.51 11.51
CA LYS A 26 -2.92 3.66 12.37
C LYS A 26 -1.53 3.53 12.96
N ALA A 27 -1.17 2.36 13.50
CA ALA A 27 0.16 2.11 14.06
C ALA A 27 1.26 2.23 13.00
N TYR A 28 0.99 1.73 11.78
CA TYR A 28 1.87 1.90 10.63
C TYR A 28 2.03 3.38 10.25
N LYS A 29 0.92 4.12 10.09
CA LYS A 29 0.95 5.52 9.65
C LYS A 29 1.46 6.50 10.72
N TYR A 30 1.22 6.25 12.00
CA TYR A 30 1.45 7.26 13.04
C TYR A 30 2.33 6.78 14.18
N GLY A 31 2.38 5.47 14.44
CA GLY A 31 3.22 4.85 15.48
C GLY A 31 4.66 4.56 15.04
N LYS A 32 5.08 5.04 13.85
CA LYS A 32 6.39 4.79 13.25
C LYS A 32 6.76 3.30 13.12
N GLN A 33 5.75 2.43 13.08
CA GLN A 33 5.95 0.98 13.01
C GLN A 33 6.21 0.50 11.58
N GLN A 34 7.33 0.95 10.98
CA GLN A 34 7.73 0.62 9.60
C GLN A 34 7.81 -0.88 9.32
N TYR A 35 8.13 -1.68 10.35
CA TYR A 35 8.19 -3.14 10.25
C TYR A 35 6.86 -3.76 9.80
N LEU A 36 5.73 -3.06 9.96
CA LEU A 36 4.42 -3.48 9.47
C LEU A 36 4.31 -3.49 7.94
N ALA A 37 5.22 -2.84 7.21
CA ALA A 37 5.21 -2.85 5.74
C ALA A 37 5.30 -4.27 5.15
N LYS A 38 6.11 -5.15 5.76
CA LYS A 38 6.26 -6.55 5.30
C LYS A 38 4.99 -7.39 5.49
N PRO A 39 4.38 -7.49 6.68
CA PRO A 39 3.13 -8.24 6.84
C PRO A 39 1.96 -7.61 6.06
N LEU A 40 1.86 -6.26 6.01
CA LEU A 40 0.81 -5.59 5.23
C LEU A 40 0.94 -5.85 3.72
N SER A 41 2.15 -5.77 3.16
CA SER A 41 2.38 -6.08 1.74
C SER A 41 2.05 -7.54 1.41
N ARG A 42 2.40 -8.49 2.30
CA ARG A 42 2.02 -9.90 2.12
C ARG A 42 0.50 -10.09 2.12
N LEU A 43 -0.19 -9.40 3.02
CA LEU A 43 -1.66 -9.43 3.09
C LEU A 43 -2.30 -8.84 1.83
N MET A 44 -1.81 -7.69 1.36
CA MET A 44 -2.24 -7.08 0.10
C MET A 44 -2.01 -8.01 -1.10
N LEU A 45 -0.84 -8.64 -1.18
CA LEU A 45 -0.48 -9.53 -2.28
C LEU A 45 -1.34 -10.79 -2.30
N ASN A 46 -1.57 -11.40 -1.14
CA ASN A 46 -2.46 -12.57 -1.02
C ASN A 46 -3.88 -12.24 -1.46
N HIS A 47 -4.40 -11.09 -1.02
CA HIS A 47 -5.73 -10.63 -1.43
C HIS A 47 -5.79 -10.36 -2.95
N ALA A 48 -4.79 -9.69 -3.51
CA ALA A 48 -4.73 -9.42 -4.95
C ALA A 48 -4.66 -10.71 -5.79
N LYS A 49 -3.95 -11.74 -5.32
CA LYS A 49 -3.89 -13.05 -5.98
C LYS A 49 -5.25 -13.77 -5.97
N GLN A 50 -6.03 -13.66 -4.90
CA GLN A 50 -7.36 -14.27 -4.80
C GLN A 50 -8.36 -13.65 -5.79
N GLN A 51 -8.15 -12.39 -6.18
CA GLN A 51 -9.00 -11.70 -7.16
C GLN A 51 -8.69 -12.09 -8.62
N ASN A 52 -7.83 -13.10 -8.87
CA ASN A 52 -7.50 -13.70 -10.18
C ASN A 52 -7.17 -12.71 -11.31
N SER A 53 -6.73 -11.51 -10.99
CA SER A 53 -6.69 -10.41 -11.96
C SER A 53 -5.29 -10.15 -12.55
N GLY A 54 -4.35 -11.07 -12.37
CA GLY A 54 -2.94 -10.91 -12.75
C GLY A 54 -2.23 -9.85 -11.90
N LEU A 55 -0.92 -9.97 -11.72
CA LEU A 55 -0.13 -9.02 -10.93
C LEU A 55 0.63 -8.06 -11.86
N PRO A 56 0.70 -6.76 -11.52
CA PRO A 56 1.39 -5.77 -12.35
C PRO A 56 2.88 -6.08 -12.49
N GLU A 57 3.52 -5.52 -13.51
CA GLU A 57 4.93 -5.71 -13.82
C GLU A 57 5.86 -4.75 -13.08
N ALA A 58 5.34 -3.61 -12.61
CA ALA A 58 6.08 -2.62 -11.85
C ALA A 58 5.21 -1.98 -10.76
N PHE A 59 5.84 -1.42 -9.73
CA PHE A 59 5.17 -0.76 -8.62
C PHE A 59 5.63 0.69 -8.46
N LEU A 60 4.72 1.65 -8.63
CA LEU A 60 4.99 3.07 -8.41
C LEU A 60 4.33 3.56 -7.11
N PRO A 61 5.10 3.90 -6.06
CA PRO A 61 4.52 4.46 -4.84
C PRO A 61 4.07 5.91 -5.05
N VAL A 62 2.90 6.26 -4.50
CA VAL A 62 2.44 7.65 -4.47
C VAL A 62 3.34 8.46 -3.53
N PRO A 63 3.94 9.58 -3.97
CA PRO A 63 4.82 10.38 -3.12
C PRO A 63 4.05 11.00 -1.94
N LEU A 64 4.73 11.13 -0.81
CA LEU A 64 4.22 11.83 0.34
C LEU A 64 4.77 13.26 0.36
N HIS A 65 3.94 14.24 0.74
CA HIS A 65 4.40 15.60 0.96
C HIS A 65 5.57 15.62 1.96
N TRP A 66 6.65 16.34 1.63
CA TRP A 66 7.92 16.33 2.35
C TRP A 66 7.76 16.60 3.86
N LEU A 67 6.95 17.58 4.28
CA LEU A 67 6.65 17.83 5.71
C LEU A 67 6.09 16.59 6.43
N LYS A 68 5.18 15.86 5.78
CA LYS A 68 4.62 14.63 6.35
C LYS A 68 5.67 13.52 6.40
N GLN A 69 6.57 13.47 5.42
CA GLN A 69 7.67 12.51 5.38
C GLN A 69 8.67 12.79 6.50
N CYS A 70 9.05 14.04 6.73
CA CYS A 70 9.90 14.45 7.87
C CYS A 70 9.25 14.09 9.20
N ARG A 71 7.96 14.43 9.40
CA ARG A 71 7.25 14.13 10.66
C ARG A 71 7.11 12.63 10.93
N ARG A 72 6.86 11.85 9.88
CA ARG A 72 6.58 10.42 9.97
C ARG A 72 7.86 9.57 9.92
N GLY A 73 8.94 10.10 9.33
CA GLY A 73 10.24 9.45 9.12
C GLY A 73 10.33 8.58 7.86
N PHE A 74 9.23 8.42 7.10
CA PHE A 74 9.20 7.59 5.88
C PHE A 74 7.95 7.81 5.04
N ASN A 75 8.05 7.42 3.77
CA ASN A 75 6.88 7.26 2.90
C ASN A 75 6.32 5.82 3.00
N GLN A 76 5.05 5.71 3.36
CA GLN A 76 4.42 4.42 3.66
C GLN A 76 4.11 3.64 2.38
N SER A 77 3.73 4.35 1.32
CA SER A 77 3.49 3.74 0.00
C SER A 77 4.78 3.20 -0.57
N GLU A 78 5.90 3.92 -0.40
CA GLU A 78 7.23 3.50 -0.85
C GLU A 78 7.69 2.21 -0.17
N LEU A 79 7.55 2.09 1.15
CA LEU A 79 7.89 0.86 1.86
C LEU A 79 6.99 -0.32 1.46
N LEU A 80 5.69 -0.07 1.24
CA LEU A 80 4.76 -1.10 0.78
C LEU A 80 5.11 -1.55 -0.64
N ALA A 81 5.26 -0.61 -1.58
CA ALA A 81 5.62 -0.88 -2.97
C ALA A 81 6.94 -1.65 -3.05
N SER A 82 7.98 -1.17 -2.36
CA SER A 82 9.29 -1.84 -2.30
C SER A 82 9.20 -3.26 -1.74
N SER A 83 8.36 -3.48 -0.72
CA SER A 83 8.18 -4.81 -0.14
C SER A 83 7.42 -5.75 -1.08
N ILE A 84 6.44 -5.26 -1.84
CA ILE A 84 5.70 -6.05 -2.84
C ILE A 84 6.61 -6.38 -4.03
N ALA A 85 7.30 -5.38 -4.57
CA ALA A 85 8.27 -5.49 -5.66
C ALA A 85 9.33 -6.57 -5.34
N LYS A 86 9.93 -6.52 -4.15
CA LYS A 86 10.87 -7.55 -3.66
C LYS A 86 10.25 -8.94 -3.54
N GLN A 87 9.01 -9.06 -3.07
CA GLN A 87 8.32 -10.36 -2.95
C GLN A 87 7.99 -10.99 -4.32
N LEU A 88 7.88 -10.17 -5.36
CA LEU A 88 7.56 -10.60 -6.72
C LEU A 88 8.77 -10.65 -7.65
N ASN A 89 9.95 -10.24 -7.18
CA ASN A 89 11.13 -10.00 -8.02
C ASN A 89 10.83 -9.08 -9.21
N LYS A 90 10.12 -7.99 -8.94
CA LYS A 90 9.71 -6.97 -9.91
C LYS A 90 10.23 -5.59 -9.50
N PRO A 91 10.36 -4.64 -10.45
CA PRO A 91 10.69 -3.25 -10.14
C PRO A 91 9.61 -2.52 -9.34
#